data_AF-A0A6M8NC79-F1
#
_entry.id   AF-A0A6M8NC79-F1
#
_cell.length_a   1.000
_cell.length_b   1.000
_cell.length_c   1.000
_cell.angle_alpha   90.00
_cell.angle_beta   90.00
_cell.angle_gamma   90.00
#
_symmetry.space_group_name_H-M   'P 1'
#
loop_
_entity.id
_entity.type
_entity.pdbx_description
1 polymer ?
#
loop_
_entity_poly.entity_id
_entity_poly.type
_entity_poly.pdbx_seq_one_letter_code
_entity_poly.pdbx_strand_id
1 'polypeptide(L)' 'MNLSKSLYTKCIQCPKALWLKKYKPSVLTPPDESALAVFDTGNIVGDFACQLFPDGKEVPY' A
#
# COMPACT_ATOMS: atom_id res chain seq x y z
N MET A 1 11.12 -12.20 1.39
CA MET A 1 10.78 -10.80 1.73
C MET A 1 10.12 -10.19 0.52
N ASN A 2 8.81 -10.01 0.53
CA ASN A 2 8.12 -9.40 -0.61
C ASN A 2 8.09 -7.87 -0.47
N LEU A 3 8.16 -7.18 -1.61
CA LEU A 3 8.06 -5.73 -1.72
C LEU A 3 6.72 -5.41 -2.34
N SER A 4 5.78 -4.93 -1.52
CA SER A 4 4.52 -4.40 -2.03
C SER A 4 4.74 -3.07 -2.74
N LYS A 5 3.78 -2.68 -3.59
CA LYS A 5 3.72 -1.35 -4.20
C LYS A 5 3.89 -0.25 -3.15
N SER A 6 3.19 -0.34 -2.02
CA SER A 6 3.25 0.63 -0.93
C SER A 6 4.63 0.68 -0.24
N LEU A 7 5.32 -0.46 -0.12
CA LEU A 7 6.69 -0.49 0.42
C LEU A 7 7.69 0.13 -0.57
N TYR A 8 7.52 -0.13 -1.88
CA TYR A 8 8.34 0.46 -2.93
C TYR A 8 8.19 1.99 -2.96
N THR A 9 6.95 2.49 -3.05
CA THR A 9 6.70 3.94 -3.08
C THR A 9 7.19 4.63 -1.80
N LYS A 10 7.02 3.99 -0.63
CA LYS A 10 7.57 4.47 0.64
C LYS A 10 9.09 4.55 0.61
N CYS A 11 9.77 3.58 0.01
CA CYS A 11 11.22 3.61 -0.17
C CYS A 11 11.67 4.80 -1.02
N ILE A 12 11.00 5.01 -2.15
CA ILE A 12 11.30 6.12 -3.07
C ILE A 12 11.09 7.47 -2.39
N GLN A 13 10.06 7.62 -1.57
CA GLN A 13 9.83 8.84 -0.79
C GLN A 13 10.86 9.02 0.34
N CYS A 14 11.12 7.96 1.11
CA CYS A 14 12.03 7.98 2.24
C CYS A 14 12.53 6.55 2.58
N PRO A 15 13.78 6.20 2.25
CA PRO A 15 14.35 4.88 2.56
C PRO A 15 14.36 4.55 4.05
N LYS A 16 14.55 5.57 4.91
CA LYS A 16 14.49 5.41 6.38
C LYS A 16 13.08 5.02 6.84
N ALA A 17 12.03 5.56 6.21
CA ALA A 17 10.65 5.21 6.53
C ALA A 17 10.33 3.76 6.14
N LEU A 18 10.88 3.26 5.02
CA LEU A 18 10.79 1.84 4.67
C LEU A 18 11.47 0.98 5.75
N TRP A 19 12.69 1.34 6.15
CA TRP A 19 13.42 0.60 7.18
C TRP A 19 12.64 0.53 8.50
N LEU A 20 12.10 1.67 8.97
CA LEU A 20 11.25 1.71 10.16
C LEU A 20 10.01 0.83 10.01
N LYS A 21 9.32 0.87 8.86
CA LYS A 21 8.14 0.02 8.64
C LYS A 21 8.47 -1.47 8.69
N LYS A 22 9.64 -1.89 8.23
CA LYS A 22 10.06 -3.31 8.23
C LYS A 22 10.59 -3.80 9.58
N TYR A 23 11.42 -2.99 10.24
CA TYR A 23 12.21 -3.44 11.40
C TYR A 23 11.81 -2.80 12.72
N LYS A 24 11.07 -1.69 12.69
CA LYS A 24 10.61 -0.99 13.90
C LYS A 24 9.23 -0.34 13.70
N PRO A 25 8.17 -1.12 13.36
CA PRO A 25 6.87 -0.55 13.05
C PRO A 25 6.20 0.14 14.25
N SER A 26 6.58 -0.20 15.48
CA SER A 26 6.01 0.36 16.71
C SER A 26 6.25 1.86 16.90
N VAL A 27 7.22 2.46 16.21
CA VAL A 27 7.46 3.91 16.27
C VAL A 27 6.71 4.70 15.19
N LEU A 28 6.01 4.00 14.29
CA LEU A 28 5.23 4.66 13.26
C LEU A 28 3.85 5.00 13.80
N THR A 29 3.39 6.21 13.49
CA THR A 29 2.00 6.58 13.71
C THR A 29 1.10 5.67 12.87
N PRO A 30 0.11 5.00 13.49
CA PRO A 30 -0.92 4.29 12.75
C PRO A 30 -1.68 5.25 11.82
N PRO A 31 -2.21 4.76 10.68
CA PRO A 31 -3.13 5.56 9.89
C PRO A 31 -4.37 5.91 10.72
N ASP A 32 -4.88 7.12 10.55
CA ASP A 32 -6.15 7.55 11.13
C ASP A 32 -7.33 7.01 10.31
N GLU A 33 -8.56 7.23 10.80
CA GLU A 33 -9.78 6.76 10.14
C GLU A 33 -9.95 7.33 8.72
N SER A 34 -9.53 8.59 8.52
CA SER A 34 -9.57 9.23 7.20
C SER A 34 -8.65 8.52 6.20
N ALA A 35 -7.41 8.23 6.62
CA ALA A 35 -6.46 7.48 5.80
C ALA A 35 -6.94 6.06 5.49
N LEU A 36 -7.55 5.37 6.47
CA LEU A 36 -8.14 4.05 6.28
C LEU A 36 -9.28 4.08 5.24
N ALA A 37 -10.19 5.06 5.33
CA ALA A 37 -11.28 5.21 4.37
C ALA A 37 -10.80 5.44 2.93
N VAL A 38 -9.70 6.18 2.76
CA VAL A 38 -9.05 6.37 1.45
C VAL A 38 -8.47 5.05 0.92
N PHE A 39 -7.85 4.23 1.78
CA PHE A 39 -7.33 2.92 1.38
C PHE A 39 -8.44 1.98 0.95
N ASP A 40 -9.52 1.91 1.71
CA ASP A 40 -10.68 1.05 1.39
C ASP A 40 -11.33 1.46 0.06
N THR A 41 -11.50 2.77 -0.15
CA THR A 41 -11.98 3.31 -1.42
C THR A 41 -11.04 2.92 -2.57
N GLY A 42 -9.72 3.00 -2.34
CA GLY A 42 -8.72 2.59 -3.33
C GLY A 42 -8.79 1.11 -3.71
N ASN A 43 -9.06 0.23 -2.75
CA ASN A 43 -9.24 -1.20 -3.00
C ASN A 43 -10.49 -1.45 -3.87
N ILE A 44 -11.62 -0.84 -3.52
CA ILE A 44 -12.88 -0.94 -4.29
C ILE A 44 -12.68 -0.50 -5.75
N VAL A 45 -11.97 0.62 -5.95
CA VAL A 45 -11.64 1.10 -7.31
C VAL A 45 -10.73 0.13 -8.04
N GLY A 46 -9.76 -0.47 -7.35
CA GLY A 46 -8.89 -1.52 -7.90
C GLY A 46 -9.66 -2.74 -8.38
N ASP A 47 -10.63 -3.20 -7.58
CA ASP A 47 -11.50 -4.33 -7.92
C ASP A 47 -12.33 -4.03 -9.18
N PHE A 48 -12.95 -2.85 -9.25
CA PHE A 48 -13.69 -2.42 -10.43
C PHE A 48 -12.79 -2.29 -11.68
N ALA A 49 -11.57 -1.79 -11.51
CA ALA A 49 -10.61 -1.72 -12.61
C ALA A 49 -10.26 -3.11 -13.15
N CYS A 50 -10.04 -4.10 -12.28
CA CYS A 50 -9.78 -5.47 -12.72
C CYS A 50 -10.99 -6.11 -13.43
N GLN A 51 -12.23 -5.75 -13.03
CA GLN A 51 -13.44 -6.19 -13.74
C GLN A 51 -13.56 -5.55 -15.14
N LEU A 52 -13.19 -4.27 -15.27
CA LEU A 52 -13.27 -3.53 -16.53
C LEU A 52 -12.14 -3.93 -17.51
N PHE A 53 -10.98 -4.29 -16.99
CA PHE A 53 -9.80 -4.66 -17.78
C PHE A 53 -9.43 -6.13 -17.50
N PRO A 54 -10.00 -7.10 -18.24
CA PRO A 54 -9.85 -8.53 -17.95
C PRO A 54 -8.42 -9.07 -18.14
N ASP A 55 -7.58 -8.38 -18.92
CA ASP A 55 -6.14 -8.68 -19.04
C ASP A 55 -5.31 -8.05 -17.92
N GLY A 56 -5.90 -7.13 -17.16
CA GLY A 56 -5.32 -6.52 -15.97
C GLY A 56 -5.19 -7.57 -14.86
N LYS A 57 -4.00 -7.65 -14.27
CA LYS A 57 -3.76 -8.53 -13.12
C LYS A 57 -3.50 -7.69 -11.89
N GLU A 58 -4.21 -8.01 -10.81
CA GLU A 58 -3.83 -7.54 -9.50
C GLU A 58 -2.42 -8.05 -9.18
N VAL A 59 -1.58 -7.17 -8.62
CA VAL A 59 -0.24 -7.56 -8.18
C VAL A 59 -0.34 -8.05 -6.74
N PRO A 60 -0.28 -9.36 -6.49
CA PRO A 60 -0.35 -9.89 -5.13
C PRO A 60 0.89 -9.49 -4.33
N TYR A 61 0.70 -9.39 -3.01
CA TYR A 61 1.71 -9.03 -2.04
C TYR A 61 2.68 -10.17 -1.73
#